data_AF-A0A4R3T629-F1
#
_entry.id   AF-A0A4R3T629-F1
#
_cell.length_a   1.000
_cell.length_b   1.000
_cell.length_c   1.000
_cell.angle_alpha   90.00
_cell.angle_beta   90.00
_cell.angle_gamma   90.00
#
_symmetry.space_group_name_H-M   'P 1'
#
loop_
_entity.id
_entity.type
_entity.pdbx_description
1 polymer ?
#
loop_
_entity_poly.entity_id
_entity_poly.type
_entity_poly.pdbx_seq_one_letter_code
_entity_poly.pdbx_strand_id
1 'polypeptide(L)'
;MLKWSSGDGRPRLLSNRGFNMSKITIALEAAVAAVRANMPADGQPQSARQRVLVDRAFAQIIKLIAPRIRHFIRQYGLVAHWDDAEQVCAIAVHRGIQAYDPEKAQFTTFVNWQIRGELQSLRFRLMTDQRPSAKKVEAVTVSLDAIAGGEDGEGQSIVASIEDEDALGRTESGASDYLARQAMASLTDSYVDHLRNIGVERIRRKAQPKKAPRAEAGTRRSVWRTGKSMLDPTELAELEERLEHNRKVVEGRLFEMTALETADDENSVAKERVRQIAKRAAKTMSDLAVADPRFTMMAEYRQSMLAPAAAH
;
A
#
# COMPACT_ATOMS: atom_id res chain seq x y z
N MET A 1 -20.78 -14.63 -53.91
CA MET A 1 -21.81 -14.34 -54.92
C MET A 1 -23.01 -13.73 -54.18
N LEU A 2 -23.06 -12.41 -54.05
CA LEU A 2 -24.12 -11.69 -53.33
C LEU A 2 -24.50 -10.45 -54.16
N LYS A 3 -25.77 -10.43 -54.56
CA LYS A 3 -26.40 -9.46 -55.47
C LYS A 3 -26.40 -8.05 -54.86
N TRP A 4 -25.98 -7.07 -55.64
CA TRP A 4 -26.28 -5.66 -55.41
C TRP A 4 -27.56 -5.30 -56.17
N SER A 5 -28.55 -4.78 -55.43
CA SER A 5 -29.82 -4.28 -55.97
C SER A 5 -29.66 -2.83 -56.42
N SER A 6 -30.08 -2.54 -57.64
CA SER A 6 -30.15 -1.19 -58.22
C SER A 6 -31.40 -0.44 -57.77
N GLY A 7 -31.25 0.87 -57.59
CA GLY A 7 -32.33 1.86 -57.72
C GLY A 7 -32.65 2.66 -56.45
N ASP A 8 -32.30 3.94 -56.43
CA ASP A 8 -33.30 5.01 -56.62
C ASP A 8 -32.60 6.37 -56.86
N GLY A 9 -33.06 7.07 -57.88
CA GLY A 9 -32.50 8.33 -58.37
C GLY A 9 -33.20 9.54 -57.75
N ARG A 10 -32.43 10.38 -57.06
CA ARG A 10 -32.78 11.79 -56.86
C ARG A 10 -31.53 12.66 -57.05
N PRO A 11 -31.58 13.73 -57.86
CA PRO A 11 -30.43 14.59 -58.09
C PRO A 11 -30.18 15.44 -56.83
N ARG A 12 -29.16 15.08 -56.04
CA ARG A 12 -28.66 15.96 -54.98
C ARG A 12 -27.87 17.08 -55.62
N LEU A 13 -28.34 18.30 -55.37
CA LEU A 13 -27.71 19.58 -55.66
C LEU A 13 -26.18 19.50 -55.46
N LEU A 14 -25.45 19.85 -56.52
CA LEU A 14 -23.99 19.90 -56.61
C LEU A 14 -23.41 20.95 -55.65
N SER A 15 -23.30 20.57 -54.37
CA SER A 15 -22.51 21.28 -53.37
C SER A 15 -21.02 20.99 -53.58
N ASN A 16 -20.39 21.78 -54.44
CA ASN A 16 -19.00 22.22 -54.40
C ASN A 16 -17.98 21.30 -53.67
N ARG A 17 -17.76 20.07 -54.18
CA ARG A 17 -16.73 19.15 -53.69
C ARG A 17 -15.95 18.54 -54.86
N GLY A 18 -15.01 19.31 -55.39
CA GLY A 18 -14.13 18.91 -56.49
C GLY A 18 -12.64 19.01 -56.14
N PHE A 19 -12.24 18.59 -54.94
CA PHE A 19 -10.82 18.43 -54.59
C PHE A 19 -10.43 16.96 -54.83
N ASN A 20 -10.12 16.62 -56.08
CA ASN A 20 -9.81 15.25 -56.49
C ASN A 20 -8.55 14.72 -55.79
N MET A 21 -8.55 13.43 -55.43
CA MET A 21 -7.45 12.72 -54.77
C MET A 21 -6.07 12.97 -55.41
N SER A 22 -6.02 13.11 -56.75
CA SER A 22 -4.80 13.46 -57.48
C SER A 22 -4.20 14.80 -57.05
N LYS A 23 -5.01 15.84 -56.78
CA LYS A 23 -4.55 17.16 -56.32
C LYS A 23 -3.98 17.10 -54.89
N ILE A 24 -4.60 16.30 -54.02
CA ILE A 24 -4.11 16.09 -52.65
C ILE A 24 -2.77 15.37 -52.69
N THR A 25 -2.66 14.30 -53.47
CA THR A 25 -1.41 13.56 -53.61
C THR A 25 -0.30 14.48 -54.13
N ILE A 26 -0.53 15.26 -55.19
CA ILE A 26 0.47 16.19 -55.74
C ILE A 26 0.89 17.24 -54.69
N ALA A 27 -0.08 17.86 -54.01
CA ALA A 27 0.22 18.86 -52.97
C ALA A 27 0.99 18.25 -51.79
N LEU A 28 0.72 16.98 -51.47
CA LEU A 28 1.43 16.26 -50.41
C LEU A 28 2.87 15.96 -50.81
N GLU A 29 3.10 15.46 -52.02
CA GLU A 29 4.45 15.24 -52.55
C GLU A 29 5.27 16.53 -52.58
N ALA A 30 4.66 17.64 -53.01
CA ALA A 30 5.32 18.94 -53.03
C ALA A 30 5.71 19.42 -51.62
N ALA A 31 4.84 19.23 -50.63
CA ALA A 31 5.13 19.60 -49.25
C ALA A 31 6.24 18.72 -48.64
N VAL A 32 6.25 17.41 -48.95
CA VAL A 32 7.32 16.49 -48.52
C VAL A 32 8.66 16.84 -49.17
N ALA A 33 8.65 17.16 -50.47
CA ALA A 33 9.85 17.64 -51.17
C ALA A 33 10.38 18.94 -50.54
N ALA A 34 9.50 19.86 -50.12
CA ALA A 34 9.89 21.07 -49.43
C ALA A 34 10.53 20.80 -48.07
N VAL A 35 10.05 19.81 -47.30
CA VAL A 35 10.72 19.37 -46.07
C VAL A 35 12.12 18.86 -46.40
N ARG A 36 12.25 17.91 -47.35
CA ARG A 36 13.55 17.31 -47.71
C ARG A 36 14.56 18.34 -48.22
N ALA A 37 14.12 19.32 -49.01
CA ALA A 37 14.99 20.39 -49.53
C ALA A 37 15.51 21.35 -48.44
N ASN A 38 14.85 21.40 -47.28
CA ASN A 38 15.23 22.29 -46.17
C ASN A 38 15.81 21.51 -44.97
N MET A 39 16.04 20.21 -45.09
CA MET A 39 16.81 19.44 -44.12
C MET A 39 18.30 19.81 -44.22
N PRO A 40 19.02 19.94 -43.10
CA PRO A 40 20.45 20.19 -43.13
C PRO A 40 21.20 18.99 -43.73
N ALA A 41 22.35 19.24 -44.35
CA ALA A 41 23.27 18.18 -44.73
C ALA A 41 23.88 17.52 -43.47
N ASP A 42 24.33 16.27 -43.60
CA ASP A 42 24.90 15.51 -42.49
C ASP A 42 26.03 16.30 -41.80
N GLY A 43 25.90 16.46 -40.48
CA GLY A 43 26.87 17.19 -39.65
C GLY A 43 26.73 18.72 -39.65
N GLN A 44 25.80 19.31 -40.41
CA GLN A 44 25.56 20.75 -40.38
C GLN A 44 24.40 21.15 -39.45
N PRO A 45 24.51 22.28 -38.72
CA PRO A 45 23.41 22.79 -37.94
C PRO A 45 22.31 23.36 -38.84
N GLN A 46 21.06 23.05 -38.54
CA GLN A 46 19.91 23.61 -39.25
C GLN A 46 19.73 25.10 -38.91
N SER A 47 19.68 25.95 -39.95
CA SER A 47 19.44 27.39 -39.82
C SER A 47 18.01 27.70 -39.36
N ALA A 48 17.81 28.88 -38.75
CA ALA A 48 16.48 29.32 -38.31
C ALA A 48 15.46 29.39 -39.45
N ARG A 49 15.89 29.83 -40.64
CA ARG A 49 15.04 29.89 -41.85
C ARG A 49 14.63 28.49 -42.31
N GLN A 50 15.56 27.52 -42.31
CA GLN A 50 15.25 26.13 -42.65
C GLN A 50 14.24 25.52 -41.68
N ARG A 51 14.40 25.75 -40.37
CA ARG A 51 13.44 25.28 -39.36
C ARG A 51 12.02 25.77 -39.64
N VAL A 52 11.85 27.09 -39.83
CA VAL A 52 10.54 27.68 -40.14
C VAL A 52 9.93 27.11 -41.43
N LEU A 53 10.73 26.87 -42.46
CA LEU A 53 10.26 26.28 -43.72
C LEU A 53 9.84 24.81 -43.54
N VAL A 54 10.63 24.03 -42.79
CA VAL A 54 10.28 22.64 -42.43
C VAL A 54 9.00 22.61 -41.62
N ASP A 55 8.86 23.43 -40.59
CA ASP A 55 7.67 23.47 -39.73
C ASP A 55 6.42 23.84 -40.54
N ARG A 56 6.52 24.84 -41.42
CA ARG A 56 5.43 25.24 -42.31
C ARG A 56 5.03 24.13 -43.27
N ALA A 57 6.00 23.46 -43.88
CA ALA A 57 5.75 22.35 -44.79
C ALA A 57 5.14 21.14 -44.05
N PHE A 58 5.63 20.83 -42.85
CA PHE A 58 5.08 19.79 -41.98
C PHE A 58 3.63 20.09 -41.57
N ALA A 59 3.34 21.32 -41.14
CA ALA A 59 1.97 21.74 -40.82
C ALA A 59 1.03 21.60 -42.03
N GLN A 60 1.52 21.89 -43.24
CA GLN A 60 0.76 21.69 -44.47
C GLN A 60 0.49 20.19 -44.76
N ILE A 61 1.47 19.32 -44.53
CA ILE A 61 1.31 17.85 -44.65
C ILE A 61 0.23 17.35 -43.68
N ILE A 62 0.31 17.75 -42.41
CA ILE A 62 -0.68 17.38 -41.40
C ILE A 62 -2.08 17.85 -41.81
N LYS A 63 -2.22 19.09 -42.29
CA LYS A 63 -3.50 19.64 -42.78
C LYS A 63 -4.08 18.83 -43.93
N LEU A 64 -3.24 18.40 -44.89
CA LEU A 64 -3.66 17.60 -46.04
C LEU A 64 -4.08 16.18 -45.66
N ILE A 65 -3.38 15.56 -44.69
CA ILE A 65 -3.65 14.18 -44.24
C ILE A 65 -4.76 14.11 -43.19
N ALA A 66 -5.09 15.21 -42.50
CA ALA A 66 -6.04 15.24 -41.39
C ALA A 66 -7.37 14.48 -41.63
N PRO A 67 -8.06 14.58 -42.79
CA PRO A 67 -9.28 13.80 -43.03
C PRO A 67 -9.06 12.28 -42.92
N ARG A 68 -7.88 11.80 -43.34
CA ARG A 68 -7.51 10.39 -43.29
C ARG A 68 -7.13 9.95 -41.89
N ILE A 69 -6.41 10.79 -41.13
CA ILE A 69 -6.15 10.55 -39.69
C ILE A 69 -7.48 10.38 -38.96
N ARG A 70 -8.44 11.30 -39.15
CA ARG A 70 -9.79 11.19 -38.55
C ARG A 70 -10.53 9.91 -38.94
N HIS A 71 -10.34 9.43 -40.16
CA HIS A 71 -10.92 8.16 -40.60
C HIS A 71 -10.28 6.98 -39.86
N PHE A 72 -8.95 6.93 -39.79
CA PHE A 72 -8.24 5.84 -39.12
C PHE A 72 -8.47 5.83 -37.61
N ILE A 73 -8.48 6.97 -36.93
CA ILE A 73 -8.78 7.02 -35.48
C ILE A 73 -10.13 6.35 -35.17
N ARG A 74 -11.16 6.64 -35.97
CA ARG A 74 -12.48 5.99 -35.84
C ARG A 74 -12.42 4.49 -36.17
N GLN A 75 -11.75 4.11 -37.26
CA GLN A 75 -11.62 2.70 -37.66
C GLN A 75 -10.92 1.85 -36.61
N TYR A 76 -9.92 2.41 -35.92
CA TYR A 76 -9.17 1.72 -34.87
C TYR A 76 -9.86 1.78 -33.50
N GLY A 77 -11.01 2.46 -33.39
CA GLY A 77 -11.79 2.57 -32.15
C GLY A 77 -11.22 3.55 -31.13
N LEU A 78 -10.28 4.41 -31.51
CA LEU A 78 -9.53 5.28 -30.59
C LEU A 78 -10.20 6.66 -30.37
N VAL A 79 -11.53 6.74 -30.52
CA VAL A 79 -12.27 8.01 -30.41
C VAL A 79 -12.18 8.60 -29.01
N ALA A 80 -12.18 7.76 -27.97
CA ALA A 80 -12.01 8.18 -26.58
C ALA A 80 -10.58 8.64 -26.25
N HIS A 81 -9.61 8.35 -27.12
CA HIS A 81 -8.19 8.70 -26.98
C HIS A 81 -7.73 9.56 -28.16
N TRP A 82 -8.57 10.53 -28.53
CA TRP A 82 -8.39 11.30 -29.76
C TRP A 82 -7.05 12.03 -29.82
N ASP A 83 -6.69 12.72 -28.74
CA ASP A 83 -5.48 13.55 -28.67
C ASP A 83 -4.22 12.69 -28.77
N ASP A 84 -4.16 11.57 -28.05
CA ASP A 84 -3.06 10.60 -28.14
C ASP A 84 -2.95 10.00 -29.54
N ALA A 85 -4.08 9.65 -30.14
CA ALA A 85 -4.12 9.09 -31.49
C ALA A 85 -3.68 10.09 -32.56
N GLU A 86 -4.00 11.38 -32.40
CA GLU A 86 -3.52 12.45 -33.27
C GLU A 86 -2.00 12.65 -33.15
N GLN A 87 -1.46 12.67 -31.92
CA GLN A 87 -0.02 12.78 -31.69
C GLN A 87 0.75 11.60 -32.30
N VAL A 88 0.27 10.37 -32.09
CA VAL A 88 0.89 9.17 -32.65
C VAL A 88 0.83 9.18 -34.19
N CYS A 89 -0.25 9.70 -34.79
CA CYS A 89 -0.30 9.94 -36.24
C CYS A 89 0.71 11.00 -36.71
N ALA A 90 0.92 12.08 -35.95
CA ALA A 90 1.92 13.08 -36.29
C ALA A 90 3.35 12.50 -36.24
N ILE A 91 3.65 11.66 -35.25
CA ILE A 91 4.91 10.90 -35.16
C ILE A 91 5.06 9.97 -36.37
N ALA A 92 3.99 9.27 -36.76
CA ALA A 92 3.99 8.41 -37.94
C ALA A 92 4.29 9.18 -39.23
N VAL A 93 3.73 10.38 -39.39
CA VAL A 93 4.00 11.27 -40.52
C VAL A 93 5.45 11.73 -40.50
N HIS A 94 5.97 12.16 -39.35
CA HIS A 94 7.37 12.58 -39.21
C HIS A 94 8.35 11.45 -39.58
N ARG A 95 8.19 10.26 -38.98
CA ARG A 95 8.98 9.06 -39.33
C ARG A 95 8.80 8.67 -40.79
N GLY A 96 7.57 8.79 -41.29
CA GLY A 96 7.24 8.61 -42.69
C GLY A 96 8.06 9.50 -43.61
N ILE A 97 8.20 10.79 -43.31
CA ILE A 97 9.01 11.72 -44.11
C ILE A 97 10.49 11.31 -44.10
N GLN A 98 11.02 10.90 -42.96
CA GLN A 98 12.43 10.52 -42.82
C GLN A 98 12.78 9.25 -43.61
N ALA A 99 11.89 8.25 -43.62
CA ALA A 99 12.09 6.98 -44.30
C ALA A 99 11.54 6.95 -45.73
N TYR A 100 11.00 8.06 -46.23
CA TYR A 100 10.30 8.09 -47.51
C TYR A 100 11.27 8.02 -48.70
N ASP A 101 11.00 7.07 -49.59
CA ASP A 101 11.67 6.91 -50.88
C ASP A 101 10.67 7.10 -52.04
N PRO A 102 10.76 8.22 -52.79
CA PRO A 102 9.86 8.53 -53.90
C PRO A 102 9.92 7.54 -55.07
N GLU A 103 11.04 6.81 -55.22
CA GLU A 103 11.18 5.84 -56.32
C GLU A 103 10.38 4.56 -56.05
N LYS A 104 10.13 4.24 -54.77
CA LYS A 104 9.43 3.01 -54.37
C LYS A 104 7.91 3.16 -54.33
N ALA A 105 7.40 4.31 -53.89
CA ALA A 105 5.96 4.54 -53.75
C ALA A 105 5.61 6.02 -53.67
N GLN A 106 4.33 6.34 -53.89
CA GLN A 106 3.77 7.64 -53.50
C GLN A 106 3.73 7.78 -51.98
N PHE A 107 4.03 8.97 -51.47
CA PHE A 107 4.05 9.26 -50.05
C PHE A 107 2.69 8.98 -49.39
N THR A 108 1.59 9.30 -50.08
CA THR A 108 0.24 9.00 -49.58
C THR A 108 0.02 7.52 -49.28
N THR A 109 0.64 6.62 -50.04
CA THR A 109 0.58 5.18 -49.81
C THR A 109 1.47 4.81 -48.65
N PHE A 110 2.72 5.26 -48.65
CA PHE A 110 3.70 4.96 -47.60
C PHE A 110 3.24 5.43 -46.22
N VAL A 111 2.81 6.68 -46.10
CA VAL A 111 2.38 7.28 -44.83
C VAL A 111 1.14 6.58 -44.24
N ASN A 112 0.27 6.02 -45.09
CA ASN A 112 -0.87 5.23 -44.60
C ASN A 112 -0.44 3.92 -43.91
N TRP A 113 0.67 3.32 -44.34
CA TRP A 113 1.22 2.15 -43.66
C TRP A 113 1.80 2.57 -42.30
N GLN A 114 2.54 3.68 -42.25
CA GLN A 114 3.09 4.20 -41.01
C GLN A 114 2.00 4.54 -39.99
N ILE A 115 0.98 5.29 -40.40
CA ILE A 115 -0.15 5.68 -39.53
C ILE A 115 -0.87 4.44 -38.98
N ARG A 116 -1.13 3.44 -39.82
CA ARG A 116 -1.79 2.20 -39.39
C ARG A 116 -0.96 1.41 -38.38
N GLY A 117 0.36 1.31 -38.57
CA GLY A 117 1.25 0.63 -37.64
C GLY A 117 1.30 1.29 -36.27
N GLU A 118 1.44 2.61 -36.25
CA GLU A 118 1.52 3.40 -35.02
C GLU A 118 0.18 3.40 -34.24
N LEU A 119 -0.96 3.55 -34.94
CA LEU A 119 -2.29 3.43 -34.31
C LEU A 119 -2.56 2.02 -33.78
N GLN A 120 -2.11 0.98 -34.49
CA GLN A 120 -2.21 -0.40 -34.00
C GLN A 120 -1.40 -0.59 -32.71
N SER A 121 -0.19 -0.03 -32.65
CA SER A 121 0.67 -0.05 -31.45
C SER A 121 0.03 0.69 -30.27
N LEU A 122 -0.56 1.87 -30.52
CA LEU A 122 -1.30 2.60 -29.49
C LEU A 122 -2.49 1.79 -28.96
N ARG A 123 -3.29 1.22 -29.86
CA ARG A 123 -4.43 0.36 -29.49
C ARG A 123 -4.00 -0.82 -28.62
N PHE A 124 -2.90 -1.50 -28.96
CA PHE A 124 -2.40 -2.60 -28.14
C PHE A 124 -1.99 -2.18 -26.73
N ARG A 125 -1.51 -0.96 -26.55
CA ARG A 125 -1.12 -0.42 -25.23
C ARG A 125 -2.30 0.02 -24.39
N LEU A 126 -3.30 0.66 -25.00
CA LEU A 126 -4.47 1.20 -24.28
C LEU A 126 -5.57 0.18 -24.05
N MET A 127 -5.81 -0.72 -25.01
CA MET A 127 -6.92 -1.67 -25.00
C MET A 127 -6.41 -3.09 -24.73
N THR A 128 -5.82 -3.28 -23.55
CA THR A 128 -5.29 -4.57 -23.09
C THR A 128 -6.39 -5.61 -22.91
N ASP A 129 -7.57 -5.17 -22.51
CA ASP A 129 -8.82 -5.91 -22.39
C ASP A 129 -9.34 -6.47 -23.73
N GLN A 130 -9.10 -5.76 -24.84
CA GLN A 130 -9.52 -6.21 -26.17
C GLN A 130 -8.63 -7.31 -26.76
N ARG A 131 -7.54 -7.68 -26.08
CA ARG A 131 -6.64 -8.76 -26.52
C ARG A 131 -7.35 -10.11 -26.44
N PRO A 132 -7.05 -11.07 -27.34
CA PRO A 132 -7.69 -12.39 -27.30
C PRO A 132 -7.54 -13.13 -25.97
N SER A 133 -6.41 -12.95 -25.26
CA SER A 133 -6.18 -13.54 -23.94
C SER A 133 -7.07 -12.94 -22.86
N ALA A 134 -7.25 -11.61 -22.86
CA ALA A 134 -8.11 -10.92 -21.91
C ALA A 134 -9.60 -11.26 -22.15
N LYS A 135 -10.01 -11.35 -23.42
CA LYS A 135 -11.36 -11.80 -23.79
C LYS A 135 -11.69 -13.22 -23.31
N LYS A 136 -10.70 -14.13 -23.23
CA LYS A 136 -10.92 -15.50 -22.73
C LYS A 136 -11.26 -15.56 -21.25
N VAL A 137 -10.81 -14.58 -20.47
CA VAL A 137 -11.03 -14.48 -19.03
C VAL A 137 -11.99 -13.36 -18.67
N GLU A 138 -12.71 -12.82 -19.68
CA GLU A 138 -13.64 -11.69 -19.52
C GLU A 138 -13.04 -10.50 -18.77
N ALA A 139 -11.72 -10.28 -18.91
CA ALA A 139 -11.04 -9.18 -18.24
C ALA A 139 -11.45 -7.84 -18.88
N VAL A 140 -11.90 -6.90 -18.03
CA VAL A 140 -12.34 -5.56 -18.42
C VAL A 140 -11.46 -4.54 -17.71
N THR A 141 -11.06 -3.49 -18.45
CA THR A 141 -10.40 -2.34 -17.82
C THR A 141 -11.46 -1.43 -17.22
N VAL A 142 -11.44 -1.27 -15.90
CA VAL A 142 -12.32 -0.36 -15.17
C VAL A 142 -11.51 0.81 -14.62
N SER A 143 -12.06 2.02 -14.73
CA SER A 143 -11.53 3.17 -13.97
C SER A 143 -12.13 3.13 -12.57
N LEU A 144 -11.28 3.27 -11.55
CA LEU A 144 -11.72 3.31 -10.14
C LEU A 144 -12.70 4.46 -9.88
N ASP A 145 -12.54 5.58 -10.61
CA ASP A 145 -13.38 6.78 -10.45
C ASP A 145 -14.70 6.70 -11.23
N ALA A 146 -14.79 5.85 -12.26
CA ALA A 146 -15.94 5.83 -13.17
C ALA A 146 -17.17 5.11 -12.59
N ILE A 147 -17.03 4.40 -11.47
CA ILE A 147 -18.10 3.54 -10.90
C ILE A 147 -18.55 4.05 -9.53
N ALA A 148 -18.19 5.28 -9.18
CA ALA A 148 -18.63 5.94 -7.95
C ALA A 148 -20.03 6.58 -8.02
N GLY A 149 -20.75 6.47 -9.15
CA GLY A 149 -22.07 7.10 -9.33
C GLY A 149 -23.03 6.23 -10.13
N GLY A 150 -23.76 5.36 -9.45
CA GLY A 150 -24.99 4.77 -10.00
C GLY A 150 -26.08 5.83 -10.15
N GLU A 151 -27.03 5.61 -11.06
CA GLU A 151 -28.12 6.54 -11.43
C GLU A 151 -29.00 6.96 -10.22
N ASP A 152 -28.99 6.14 -9.16
CA ASP A 152 -29.74 6.36 -7.91
C ASP A 152 -28.90 6.96 -6.76
N GLY A 153 -27.62 7.29 -6.99
CA GLY A 153 -26.71 7.79 -5.94
C GLY A 153 -26.30 6.75 -4.88
N GLU A 154 -26.82 5.52 -4.98
CA GLU A 154 -26.50 4.37 -4.12
C GLU A 154 -25.49 3.41 -4.77
N GLY A 155 -24.52 3.92 -5.52
CA GLY A 155 -23.44 3.08 -6.04
C GLY A 155 -22.45 2.74 -4.93
N GLN A 156 -22.43 1.49 -4.45
CA GLN A 156 -21.29 0.99 -3.69
C GLN A 156 -20.03 1.16 -4.56
N SER A 157 -19.07 1.95 -4.07
CA SER A 157 -17.77 2.11 -4.74
C SER A 157 -17.17 0.74 -5.00
N ILE A 158 -16.59 0.52 -6.20
CA ILE A 158 -15.87 -0.73 -6.51
C ILE A 158 -14.81 -1.04 -5.47
N VAL A 159 -14.21 -0.02 -4.85
CA VAL A 159 -13.25 -0.19 -3.77
C VAL A 159 -13.87 -0.94 -2.58
N ALA A 160 -15.16 -0.76 -2.31
CA ALA A 160 -15.91 -1.49 -1.28
C ALA A 160 -16.35 -2.88 -1.73
N SER A 161 -16.41 -3.16 -3.04
CA SER A 161 -16.70 -4.49 -3.58
C SER A 161 -15.44 -5.35 -3.80
N ILE A 162 -14.25 -4.76 -3.73
CA ILE A 162 -12.99 -5.52 -3.76
C ILE A 162 -12.82 -6.12 -2.35
N GLU A 163 -13.15 -7.40 -2.23
CA GLU A 163 -12.93 -8.16 -1.01
C GLU A 163 -11.44 -8.45 -0.83
N ASP A 164 -10.88 -8.07 0.32
CA ASP A 164 -9.58 -8.51 0.79
C ASP A 164 -9.81 -9.69 1.74
N GLU A 165 -9.62 -10.91 1.23
CA GLU A 165 -9.88 -12.17 1.95
C GLU A 165 -9.11 -12.26 3.28
N ASP A 166 -7.94 -11.61 3.36
CA ASP A 166 -7.07 -11.64 4.53
C ASP A 166 -7.36 -10.48 5.51
N ALA A 167 -8.25 -9.54 5.18
CA ALA A 167 -8.48 -8.36 5.99
C ALA A 167 -9.07 -8.69 7.36
N LEU A 168 -10.05 -9.61 7.41
CA LEU A 168 -10.69 -10.04 8.66
C LEU A 168 -9.66 -10.72 9.56
N GLY A 169 -8.94 -11.72 9.05
CA GLY A 169 -7.95 -12.47 9.82
C GLY A 169 -6.81 -11.59 10.35
N ARG A 170 -6.32 -10.64 9.55
CA ARG A 170 -5.30 -9.67 9.99
C ARG A 170 -5.84 -8.72 11.06
N THR A 171 -7.09 -8.29 10.94
CA THR A 171 -7.72 -7.39 11.90
C THR A 171 -7.97 -8.09 13.24
N GLU A 172 -8.51 -9.30 13.21
CA GLU A 172 -8.75 -10.11 14.42
C GLU A 172 -7.43 -10.46 15.12
N SER A 173 -6.42 -10.87 14.36
CA SER A 173 -5.07 -11.15 14.89
C SER A 173 -4.46 -9.89 15.53
N GLY A 174 -4.51 -8.75 14.84
CA GLY A 174 -4.01 -7.48 15.37
C GLY A 174 -4.75 -7.01 16.61
N ALA A 175 -6.08 -7.16 16.65
CA ALA A 175 -6.90 -6.84 17.82
C ALA A 175 -6.59 -7.75 19.01
N SER A 176 -6.44 -9.06 18.75
CA SER A 176 -6.05 -10.05 19.76
C SER A 176 -4.68 -9.73 20.36
N ASP A 177 -3.69 -9.44 19.51
CA ASP A 177 -2.34 -9.05 19.93
C ASP A 177 -2.35 -7.77 20.77
N TYR A 178 -3.13 -6.77 20.35
CA TYR A 178 -3.26 -5.50 21.09
C TYR A 178 -3.85 -5.72 22.49
N LEU A 179 -4.96 -6.46 22.59
CA LEU A 179 -5.61 -6.76 23.86
C LEU A 179 -4.72 -7.63 24.76
N ALA A 180 -4.02 -8.63 24.20
CA ALA A 180 -3.09 -9.45 24.94
C ALA A 180 -1.93 -8.62 25.52
N ARG A 181 -1.36 -7.68 24.74
CA ARG A 181 -0.30 -6.78 25.23
C ARG A 181 -0.80 -5.87 26.35
N GLN A 182 -1.99 -5.29 26.19
CA GLN A 182 -2.57 -4.42 27.21
C GLN A 182 -2.89 -5.18 28.51
N ALA A 183 -3.43 -6.40 28.41
CA ALA A 183 -3.71 -7.25 29.56
C ALA A 183 -2.42 -7.67 30.28
N MET A 184 -1.38 -8.06 29.55
CA MET A 184 -0.08 -8.41 30.11
C MET A 184 0.60 -7.22 30.81
N ALA A 185 0.51 -6.02 30.23
CA ALA A 185 1.04 -4.81 30.86
C ALA A 185 0.34 -4.52 32.20
N SER A 186 -1.01 -4.55 32.20
CA SER A 186 -1.82 -4.35 33.40
C SER A 186 -1.52 -5.39 34.49
N LEU A 187 -1.35 -6.67 34.11
CA LEU A 187 -1.04 -7.74 35.06
C LEU A 187 0.37 -7.62 35.64
N THR A 188 1.34 -7.16 34.83
CA THR A 188 2.70 -6.86 35.27
C THR A 188 2.71 -5.73 36.30
N ASP A 189 1.94 -4.66 36.07
CA ASP A 189 1.81 -3.55 37.02
C ASP A 189 1.21 -4.03 38.35
N SER A 190 0.11 -4.81 38.32
CA SER A 190 -0.47 -5.42 39.53
C SER A 190 0.50 -6.32 40.28
N TYR A 191 1.35 -7.07 39.56
CA TYR A 191 2.40 -7.89 40.16
C TYR A 191 3.48 -7.06 40.87
N VAL A 192 3.95 -5.99 40.23
CA VAL A 192 4.94 -5.07 40.84
C VAL A 192 4.36 -4.42 42.09
N ASP A 193 3.11 -3.96 42.04
CA ASP A 193 2.42 -3.38 43.19
C ASP A 193 2.25 -4.39 44.34
N HIS A 194 1.91 -5.64 44.03
CA HIS A 194 1.84 -6.71 45.01
C HIS A 194 3.18 -6.94 45.72
N LEU A 195 4.28 -7.01 44.96
CA LEU A 195 5.61 -7.15 45.54
C LEU A 195 6.05 -5.93 46.34
N ARG A 196 5.71 -4.71 45.87
CA ARG A 196 5.98 -3.47 46.60
C ARG A 196 5.29 -3.48 47.96
N ASN A 197 4.02 -3.87 48.01
CA ASN A 197 3.25 -3.97 49.26
C ASN A 197 3.88 -4.97 50.24
N ILE A 198 4.26 -6.17 49.77
CA ILE A 198 4.93 -7.18 50.62
C ILE A 198 6.31 -6.68 51.11
N GLY A 199 7.07 -6.04 50.23
CA GLY A 199 8.40 -5.49 50.55
C GLY A 199 8.32 -4.41 51.64
N VAL A 200 7.41 -3.45 51.47
CA VAL A 200 7.14 -2.38 52.43
C VAL A 200 6.67 -2.94 53.78
N GLU A 201 5.77 -3.93 53.77
CA GLU A 201 5.35 -4.61 55.01
C GLU A 201 6.53 -5.27 55.73
N ARG A 202 7.44 -5.91 55.00
CA ARG A 202 8.62 -6.57 55.58
C ARG A 202 9.58 -5.57 56.21
N ILE A 203 9.84 -4.45 55.53
CA ILE A 203 10.65 -3.33 56.07
C ILE A 203 9.98 -2.79 57.33
N ARG A 204 8.67 -2.56 57.29
CA ARG A 204 7.89 -2.08 58.44
C ARG A 204 7.95 -3.04 59.64
N ARG A 205 7.89 -4.36 59.42
CA ARG A 205 8.00 -5.37 60.48
C ARG A 205 9.42 -5.43 61.07
N LYS A 206 10.47 -5.28 60.25
CA LYS A 206 11.86 -5.21 60.72
C LYS A 206 12.14 -3.95 61.54
N ALA A 207 11.54 -2.82 61.16
CA ALA A 207 11.69 -1.54 61.84
C ALA A 207 10.93 -1.47 63.17
N GLN A 208 10.05 -2.44 63.49
CA GLN A 208 9.44 -2.53 64.81
C GLN A 208 10.43 -3.12 65.83
N PRO A 209 10.70 -2.45 66.96
CA PRO A 209 11.60 -2.97 67.97
C PRO A 209 11.04 -4.29 68.56
N LYS A 210 11.86 -5.35 68.61
CA LYS A 210 11.56 -6.59 69.35
C LYS A 210 11.13 -6.21 70.77
N LYS A 211 9.90 -6.56 71.17
CA LYS A 211 9.45 -6.42 72.57
C LYS A 211 10.44 -7.18 73.46
N ALA A 212 11.15 -6.46 74.33
CA ALA A 212 12.00 -7.06 75.35
C ALA A 212 11.18 -8.02 76.24
N PRO A 213 11.76 -9.12 76.74
CA PRO A 213 11.06 -10.03 77.64
C PRO A 213 10.73 -9.29 78.93
N ARG A 214 9.54 -9.58 79.47
CA ARG A 214 8.91 -8.94 80.61
C ARG A 214 9.74 -9.18 81.88
N ALA A 215 10.60 -8.25 82.25
CA ALA A 215 11.21 -8.18 83.58
C ALA A 215 10.25 -7.46 84.55
N GLU A 216 10.18 -7.98 85.77
CA GLU A 216 9.19 -7.67 86.80
C GLU A 216 9.23 -6.23 87.33
N ALA A 217 8.03 -5.80 87.76
CA ALA A 217 7.69 -4.72 88.68
C ALA A 217 8.66 -3.54 88.90
N GLY A 218 8.16 -2.34 88.58
CA GLY A 218 8.55 -1.12 89.30
C GLY A 218 8.70 0.11 88.42
N THR A 219 7.91 1.13 88.72
CA THR A 219 7.98 2.51 88.20
C THR A 219 7.37 2.77 86.82
N ARG A 220 6.21 3.46 86.86
CA ARG A 220 5.57 4.10 85.72
C ARG A 220 6.55 5.08 85.06
N ARG A 221 7.05 4.75 83.87
CA ARG A 221 7.51 5.75 82.91
C ARG A 221 6.54 5.80 81.74
N SER A 222 5.72 6.83 81.74
CA SER A 222 5.02 7.32 80.55
C SER A 222 6.08 7.75 79.54
N VAL A 223 6.44 6.87 78.62
CA VAL A 223 7.21 7.24 77.45
C VAL A 223 6.20 7.43 76.33
N TRP A 224 5.91 8.69 76.03
CA TRP A 224 5.29 9.11 74.78
C TRP A 224 6.06 8.48 73.62
N ARG A 225 5.55 7.39 73.03
CA ARG A 225 6.07 6.86 71.76
C ARG A 225 5.49 7.65 70.61
N THR A 226 5.91 8.90 70.46
CA THR A 226 5.85 9.59 69.18
C THR A 226 7.04 9.13 68.34
N GLY A 227 6.92 7.93 67.79
CA GLY A 227 7.87 7.40 66.83
C GLY A 227 7.09 6.81 65.69
N LYS A 228 6.67 7.66 64.73
CA LYS A 228 6.49 7.19 63.35
C LYS A 228 7.78 6.45 63.03
N SER A 229 7.72 5.12 62.94
CA SER A 229 8.82 4.33 62.40
C SER A 229 9.00 4.83 60.97
N MET A 230 9.91 5.78 60.78
CA MET A 230 10.31 6.23 59.46
C MET A 230 10.98 5.01 58.83
N LEU A 231 10.38 4.53 57.74
CA LEU A 231 10.99 3.50 56.92
C LEU A 231 12.34 4.06 56.45
N ASP A 232 13.38 3.22 56.49
CA ASP A 232 14.71 3.62 56.03
C ASP A 232 14.63 3.92 54.52
N PRO A 233 14.96 5.16 54.08
CA PRO A 233 14.90 5.53 52.67
C PRO A 233 15.86 4.70 51.80
N THR A 234 16.94 4.18 52.36
CA THR A 234 17.91 3.36 51.61
C THR A 234 17.36 1.96 51.32
N GLU A 235 16.73 1.31 52.29
CA GLU A 235 16.07 0.01 52.10
C GLU A 235 14.88 0.10 51.11
N LEU A 236 14.18 1.23 51.09
CA LEU A 236 13.13 1.51 50.10
C LEU A 236 13.68 1.69 48.68
N ALA A 237 14.80 2.40 48.52
CA ALA A 237 15.45 2.57 47.21
C ALA A 237 15.95 1.21 46.66
N GLU A 238 16.58 0.38 47.49
CA GLU A 238 16.99 -0.98 47.09
C GLU A 238 15.81 -1.88 46.71
N LEU A 239 14.66 -1.72 47.39
CA LEU A 239 13.45 -2.45 47.04
C LEU A 239 12.97 -2.05 45.65
N GLU A 240 12.89 -0.75 45.35
CA GLU A 240 12.40 -0.25 44.07
C GLU A 240 13.33 -0.64 42.91
N GLU A 241 14.65 -0.59 43.10
CA GLU A 241 15.63 -1.06 42.10
C GLU A 241 15.45 -2.56 41.77
N ARG A 242 15.22 -3.39 42.80
CA ARG A 242 14.93 -4.82 42.61
C ARG A 242 13.59 -5.06 41.89
N LEU A 243 12.57 -4.25 42.18
CA LEU A 243 11.28 -4.34 41.51
C LEU A 243 11.39 -3.94 40.04
N GLU A 244 12.13 -2.88 39.73
CA GLU A 244 12.38 -2.44 38.36
C GLU A 244 13.16 -3.49 37.56
N HIS A 245 14.17 -4.13 38.17
CA HIS A 245 14.87 -5.26 37.55
C HIS A 245 13.93 -6.44 37.28
N ASN A 246 13.10 -6.83 38.24
CA ASN A 246 12.13 -7.92 38.05
C ASN A 246 11.10 -7.59 36.96
N ARG A 247 10.64 -6.33 36.90
CA ARG A 247 9.73 -5.85 35.84
C ARG A 247 10.35 -6.04 34.46
N LYS A 248 11.58 -5.54 34.25
CA LYS A 248 12.30 -5.69 32.96
C LYS A 248 12.49 -7.15 32.55
N VAL A 249 12.81 -8.01 33.52
CA VAL A 249 12.97 -9.46 33.28
C VAL A 249 11.65 -10.12 32.87
N VAL A 250 10.53 -9.73 33.49
CA VAL A 250 9.21 -10.27 33.20
C VAL A 250 8.69 -9.76 31.86
N GLU A 251 8.80 -8.46 31.58
CA GLU A 251 8.40 -7.86 30.31
C GLU A 251 9.21 -8.43 29.14
N GLY A 252 10.54 -8.50 29.24
CA GLY A 252 11.39 -9.08 28.19
C GLY A 252 11.04 -10.55 27.90
N ARG A 253 10.67 -11.34 28.91
CA ARG A 253 10.30 -12.73 28.70
C ARG A 253 8.87 -12.92 28.15
N LEU A 254 7.94 -12.07 28.54
CA LEU A 254 6.54 -12.15 28.10
C LEU A 254 6.35 -11.63 26.66
N PHE A 255 7.15 -10.64 26.24
CA PHE A 255 7.01 -9.98 24.94
C PHE A 255 8.06 -10.37 23.89
N GLU A 256 9.26 -10.80 24.30
CA GLU A 256 10.38 -11.13 23.39
C GLU A 256 10.82 -12.60 23.56
N MET A 257 9.85 -13.52 23.49
CA MET A 257 10.06 -14.95 23.74
C MET A 257 11.14 -15.59 22.84
N THR A 258 11.45 -14.98 21.68
CA THR A 258 12.46 -15.42 20.69
C THR A 258 13.87 -14.85 20.88
N ALA A 259 14.04 -13.71 21.58
CA ALA A 259 15.34 -13.04 21.70
C ALA A 259 16.27 -13.70 22.76
N LEU A 260 15.69 -14.43 23.71
CA LEU A 260 16.44 -15.05 24.82
C LEU A 260 16.93 -16.47 24.54
N GLU A 261 16.39 -17.16 23.54
CA GLU A 261 16.86 -18.50 23.13
C GLU A 261 18.06 -18.43 22.16
N THR A 262 18.29 -17.29 21.52
CA THR A 262 19.36 -17.08 20.52
C THR A 262 20.64 -16.44 21.09
N ALA A 263 20.64 -16.02 22.36
CA ALA A 263 21.85 -15.48 23.01
C ALA A 263 22.70 -16.63 23.57
N ASP A 264 23.85 -16.85 22.94
CA ASP A 264 24.81 -17.95 23.09
C ASP A 264 25.44 -18.11 24.50
N ASP A 265 26.25 -19.16 24.65
CA ASP A 265 26.60 -19.98 25.82
C ASP A 265 27.30 -19.38 27.09
N GLU A 266 27.51 -18.07 27.28
CA GLU A 266 28.43 -17.60 28.34
C GLU A 266 27.83 -17.37 29.75
N ASN A 267 26.51 -17.46 29.96
CA ASN A 267 25.88 -17.01 31.22
C ASN A 267 24.76 -17.93 31.76
N SER A 268 24.99 -19.24 31.82
CA SER A 268 24.01 -20.26 32.25
C SER A 268 23.36 -19.98 33.63
N VAL A 269 24.12 -19.49 34.61
CA VAL A 269 23.61 -19.17 35.96
C VAL A 269 22.70 -17.94 35.95
N ALA A 270 23.01 -16.92 35.13
CA ALA A 270 22.17 -15.74 34.99
C ALA A 270 20.86 -16.07 34.25
N LYS A 271 20.93 -16.92 33.21
CA LYS A 271 19.76 -17.44 32.49
C LYS A 271 18.83 -18.22 33.43
N GLU A 272 19.36 -19.10 34.28
CA GLU A 272 18.55 -19.85 35.24
C GLU A 272 17.92 -18.95 36.31
N ARG A 273 18.62 -17.90 36.78
CA ARG A 273 18.04 -16.89 37.68
C ARG A 273 16.89 -16.13 37.02
N VAL A 274 17.07 -15.66 35.78
CA VAL A 274 16.01 -15.04 34.97
C VAL A 274 14.84 -16.00 34.80
N ARG A 275 15.12 -17.28 34.53
CA ARG A 275 14.10 -18.31 34.40
C ARG A 275 13.27 -18.47 35.67
N GLN A 276 13.91 -18.49 36.83
CA GLN A 276 13.27 -18.64 38.13
C GLN A 276 12.46 -17.40 38.53
N ILE A 277 12.99 -16.20 38.26
CA ILE A 277 12.27 -14.93 38.49
C ILE A 277 10.97 -14.94 37.72
N ALA A 278 11.04 -15.20 36.40
CA ALA A 278 9.84 -15.22 35.57
C ALA A 278 8.91 -16.40 35.89
N LYS A 279 9.41 -17.58 36.30
CA LYS A 279 8.56 -18.69 36.78
C LYS A 279 7.78 -18.31 38.04
N ARG A 280 8.43 -17.61 38.98
CA ARG A 280 7.77 -17.10 40.19
C ARG A 280 6.77 -16.01 39.86
N ALA A 281 7.14 -15.08 38.99
CA ALA A 281 6.26 -14.02 38.51
C ALA A 281 5.01 -14.58 37.84
N ALA A 282 5.16 -15.56 36.94
CA ALA A 282 4.04 -16.24 36.29
C ALA A 282 3.07 -16.88 37.29
N LYS A 283 3.61 -17.51 38.36
CA LYS A 283 2.77 -18.07 39.43
C LYS A 283 2.01 -16.98 40.19
N THR A 284 2.69 -15.92 40.61
CA THR A 284 2.04 -14.83 41.35
C THR A 284 1.05 -14.04 40.50
N MET A 285 1.37 -13.78 39.23
CA MET A 285 0.47 -13.13 38.26
C MET A 285 -0.76 -14.00 38.00
N SER A 286 -0.59 -15.32 37.90
CA SER A 286 -1.69 -16.29 37.86
C SER A 286 -2.64 -16.14 39.05
N ASP A 287 -2.08 -16.08 40.26
CA ASP A 287 -2.87 -15.98 41.49
C ASP A 287 -3.58 -14.62 41.58
N LEU A 288 -2.92 -13.54 41.14
CA LEU A 288 -3.51 -12.18 41.06
C LEU A 288 -4.63 -12.10 40.02
N ALA A 289 -4.47 -12.73 38.86
CA ALA A 289 -5.49 -12.75 37.81
C ALA A 289 -6.78 -13.48 38.24
N VAL A 290 -6.67 -14.46 39.15
CA VAL A 290 -7.84 -15.12 39.75
C VAL A 290 -8.54 -14.23 40.77
N ALA A 291 -7.80 -13.37 41.46
CA ALA A 291 -8.32 -12.53 42.53
C ALA A 291 -8.89 -11.17 42.04
N ASP A 292 -8.44 -10.66 40.90
CA ASP A 292 -8.84 -9.36 40.36
C ASP A 292 -9.97 -9.49 39.31
N PRO A 293 -11.14 -8.85 39.53
CA PRO A 293 -12.28 -8.88 38.62
C PRO A 293 -11.98 -8.45 37.17
N ARG A 294 -10.91 -7.67 36.96
CA ARG A 294 -10.50 -7.21 35.63
C ARG A 294 -10.02 -8.35 34.73
N PHE A 295 -9.59 -9.48 35.32
CA PHE A 295 -9.01 -10.60 34.60
C PHE A 295 -9.87 -11.88 34.66
N THR A 296 -11.12 -11.79 35.14
CA THR A 296 -12.02 -12.95 35.28
C THR A 296 -12.16 -13.75 33.98
N MET A 297 -12.32 -13.09 32.83
CA MET A 297 -12.40 -13.74 31.52
C MET A 297 -11.12 -14.53 31.16
N MET A 298 -9.94 -14.03 31.56
CA MET A 298 -8.67 -14.74 31.34
C MET A 298 -8.50 -15.93 32.29
N ALA A 299 -8.99 -15.81 33.53
CA ALA A 299 -9.00 -16.88 34.51
C ALA A 299 -9.93 -18.03 34.07
N GLU A 300 -11.12 -17.71 33.56
CA GLU A 300 -12.08 -18.67 33.00
C GLU A 300 -11.52 -19.36 31.74
N TYR A 301 -10.93 -18.59 30.82
CA TYR A 301 -10.28 -19.15 29.62
C TYR A 301 -9.17 -20.14 29.98
N ARG A 302 -8.33 -19.81 30.96
CA ARG A 302 -7.28 -20.73 31.43
C ARG A 302 -7.86 -21.99 32.08
N GLN A 303 -8.93 -21.88 32.86
CA GLN A 303 -9.62 -23.05 33.43
C GLN A 303 -10.18 -23.94 32.31
N SER A 304 -10.71 -23.36 31.24
CA SER A 304 -11.18 -24.11 30.07
C SER A 304 -10.05 -24.83 29.31
N MET A 305 -8.85 -24.25 29.24
CA MET A 305 -7.65 -24.85 28.65
C MET A 305 -7.02 -25.96 29.52
N LEU A 306 -7.14 -25.85 30.85
CA LEU A 306 -6.58 -26.81 31.81
C LEU A 306 -7.56 -27.93 32.19
N ALA A 307 -8.85 -27.78 31.90
CA ALA A 307 -9.81 -28.86 32.03
C ALA A 307 -9.38 -30.00 31.10
N PRO A 308 -9.31 -31.26 31.58
CA PRO A 308 -9.10 -32.38 30.68
C PRO A 308 -10.23 -32.35 29.65
N ALA A 309 -9.89 -32.45 28.37
CA ALA A 309 -10.86 -32.59 27.29
C ALA A 309 -11.76 -33.78 27.63
N ALA A 310 -12.92 -33.51 28.22
CA ALA A 310 -13.95 -34.51 28.41
C ALA A 310 -14.40 -34.88 27.00
N ALA A 311 -14.09 -36.13 26.64
CA ALA A 311 -14.33 -36.69 25.33
C ALA A 311 -15.74 -36.38 24.82
N HIS A 312 -15.79 -35.71 23.67
CA HIS A 312 -16.89 -35.76 22.72
C HIS A 312 -16.30 -36.06 21.34
#